data_AF-A0A2S1Q8V7-F1
#
_entry.id   AF-A0A2S1Q8V7-F1
#
_cell.length_a   1.000
_cell.length_b   1.000
_cell.length_c   1.000
_cell.angle_alpha   90.00
_cell.angle_beta   90.00
_cell.angle_gamma   90.00
#
_symmetry.space_group_name_H-M   'P 1'
#
loop_
_entity.id
_entity.type
_entity.pdbx_description
1 polymer ?
#
loop_
_entity_poly.entity_id
_entity_poly.type
_entity_poly.pdbx_seq_one_letter_code
_entity_poly.pdbx_strand_id
1 'polypeptide(L)'
;MKLVPRWLPELTLRTLRVVVIGLMLLNVWSVYNAHAVVRSELVPKYLAQYSAFPHYIFIVFYSLIIFYIWRILMGAIDSQNWWMPVIVVVVFESTKFFIYGFLMWVNPFG
;
A
#
# COMPACT_ATOMS: atom_id res chain seq x y z
N MET A 1 37.00 -0.57 8.29
CA MET A 1 35.51 -0.54 8.22
C MET A 1 35.10 0.07 6.89
N LYS A 2 34.37 -0.66 6.03
CA LYS A 2 33.85 -0.08 4.79
C LYS A 2 32.80 0.97 5.16
N LEU A 3 33.05 2.23 4.82
CA LEU A 3 32.06 3.31 4.84
C LEU A 3 31.00 2.98 3.77
N VAL A 4 30.07 2.09 4.08
CA VAL A 4 28.88 1.89 3.25
C VAL A 4 28.09 3.19 3.39
N PRO A 5 27.90 3.98 2.32
CA PRO A 5 27.20 5.24 2.41
C PRO A 5 25.76 4.97 2.88
N ARG A 6 25.47 5.24 4.16
CA ARG A 6 24.14 5.03 4.77
C ARG A 6 23.10 6.04 4.27
N TRP A 7 23.56 7.15 3.69
CA TRP A 7 22.70 8.24 3.22
C TRP A 7 21.78 7.80 2.08
N LEU A 8 22.25 6.91 1.18
CA LEU A 8 21.45 6.47 0.03
C LEU A 8 20.28 5.57 0.47
N PRO A 9 20.49 4.47 1.23
CA PRO A 9 19.39 3.69 1.81
C PRO A 9 18.39 4.54 2.59
N GLU A 10 18.88 5.48 3.39
CA GLU A 10 18.05 6.35 4.21
C GLU A 10 17.19 7.30 3.37
N LEU A 11 17.80 7.94 2.36
CA LEU A 11 17.09 8.80 1.41
C LEU A 11 16.04 7.99 0.64
N THR A 12 16.41 6.82 0.12
CA THR A 12 15.48 5.93 -0.61
C THR A 12 14.29 5.55 0.25
N LEU A 13 14.51 5.11 1.50
CA LEU A 13 13.44 4.72 2.41
C LEU A 13 12.54 5.91 2.81
N ARG A 14 13.11 7.10 3.04
CA ARG A 14 12.33 8.31 3.31
C ARG A 14 11.45 8.70 2.12
N THR A 15 12.00 8.68 0.92
CA THR A 15 11.24 8.95 -0.33
C THR A 15 10.17 7.90 -0.54
N LEU A 16 10.51 6.61 -0.40
CA LEU A 16 9.56 5.50 -0.52
C LEU A 16 8.40 5.65 0.46
N ARG A 17 8.67 6.03 1.72
CA ARG A 17 7.63 6.26 2.71
C ARG A 17 6.64 7.33 2.27
N VAL A 18 7.11 8.45 1.73
CA VAL A 18 6.25 9.54 1.23
C VAL A 18 5.41 9.05 0.06
N VAL A 19 6.01 8.32 -0.88
CA VAL A 19 5.29 7.72 -2.01
C VAL A 19 4.20 6.76 -1.53
N VAL A 20 4.52 5.86 -0.60
CA VAL A 20 3.57 4.88 -0.06
C VAL A 20 2.44 5.56 0.71
N ILE A 21 2.73 6.64 1.47
CA ILE A 21 1.69 7.46 2.11
C ILE A 21 0.76 8.07 1.05
N GLY A 22 1.31 8.64 -0.03
CA GLY A 22 0.51 9.18 -1.13
C GLY A 22 -0.40 8.12 -1.75
N LEU A 23 0.13 6.93 -2.01
CA LEU A 23 -0.66 5.80 -2.53
C LEU A 23 -1.75 5.34 -1.56
N MET A 24 -1.47 5.31 -0.26
CA MET A 24 -2.47 5.03 0.77
C MET A 24 -3.60 6.05 0.76
N LEU A 25 -3.27 7.34 0.71
CA LEU A 25 -4.26 8.43 0.66
C LEU A 25 -5.13 8.36 -0.60
N LEU A 26 -4.56 8.00 -1.75
CA LEU A 26 -5.33 7.76 -2.97
C LEU A 26 -6.38 6.66 -2.77
N ASN A 27 -6.05 5.58 -2.05
CA ASN A 27 -7.02 4.51 -1.77
C ASN A 27 -8.09 4.94 -0.77
N VAL A 28 -7.75 5.75 0.24
CA VAL A 28 -8.75 6.37 1.14
C VAL A 28 -9.71 7.24 0.34
N TRP A 29 -9.20 8.03 -0.60
CA TRP A 29 -10.01 8.85 -1.50
C TRP A 29 -10.91 8.00 -2.40
N SER A 30 -10.40 6.88 -2.94
CA SER A 30 -11.20 5.95 -3.74
C SER A 30 -12.36 5.34 -2.94
N VAL A 31 -12.14 4.96 -1.68
CA VAL A 31 -13.21 4.50 -0.78
C VAL A 31 -14.27 5.59 -0.59
N TYR A 32 -13.84 6.83 -0.31
CA TYR A 32 -14.76 7.95 -0.15
C TYR A 32 -15.60 8.21 -1.41
N ASN A 33 -14.98 8.20 -2.59
CA ASN A 33 -15.71 8.38 -3.85
C ASN A 33 -16.71 7.26 -4.10
N ALA A 34 -16.33 5.99 -3.85
CA ALA A 34 -17.25 4.86 -3.98
C ALA A 34 -18.47 5.03 -3.06
N HIS A 35 -18.24 5.49 -1.83
CA HIS A 35 -19.31 5.82 -0.88
C HIS A 35 -20.20 6.98 -1.37
N ALA A 36 -19.60 8.08 -1.82
CA ALA A 36 -20.32 9.28 -2.25
C ALA A 36 -21.18 9.05 -3.50
N VAL A 37 -20.73 8.21 -4.43
CA VAL A 37 -21.43 7.92 -5.69
C VAL A 37 -22.63 6.98 -5.48
N VAL A 38 -22.48 5.96 -4.62
CA VAL A 38 -23.51 4.90 -4.47
C VAL A 38 -24.37 5.10 -3.21
N ARG A 39 -24.03 6.06 -2.32
CA ARG A 39 -24.59 6.18 -0.95
C ARG A 39 -24.56 4.83 -0.20
N SER A 40 -23.53 4.03 -0.44
CA SER A 40 -23.34 2.74 0.23
C SER A 40 -22.83 2.95 1.66
N GLU A 41 -22.72 1.90 2.46
CA GLU A 41 -22.00 2.04 3.74
C GLU A 41 -20.51 2.30 3.47
N LEU A 42 -19.85 3.06 4.35
CA LEU A 42 -18.40 3.35 4.22
C LEU A 42 -17.60 2.05 4.28
N VAL A 43 -17.87 1.21 5.29
CA VAL A 43 -17.27 -0.12 5.41
C VAL A 43 -18.16 -1.12 4.69
N PRO A 44 -17.66 -1.83 3.66
CA PRO A 44 -18.51 -2.74 2.91
C PRO A 44 -18.91 -3.95 3.78
N LYS A 45 -20.22 -4.16 3.98
CA LYS A 45 -20.75 -5.32 4.73
C LYS A 45 -20.97 -6.55 3.86
N TYR A 46 -21.11 -6.35 2.56
CA TYR A 46 -21.40 -7.42 1.60
C TYR A 46 -20.45 -7.32 0.42
N LEU A 47 -20.13 -8.46 -0.18
CA LEU A 47 -19.27 -8.53 -1.37
C LEU A 47 -19.76 -7.57 -2.46
N ALA A 48 -21.07 -7.46 -2.70
CA ALA A 48 -21.67 -6.58 -3.71
C ALA A 48 -21.36 -5.06 -3.58
N GLN A 49 -20.67 -4.61 -2.54
CA GLN A 49 -20.08 -3.26 -2.46
C GLN A 49 -18.63 -3.27 -2.98
N TYR A 50 -18.41 -4.01 -4.08
CA TYR A 50 -17.13 -4.56 -4.53
C TYR A 50 -16.14 -3.47 -4.98
N SER A 51 -16.61 -2.27 -5.32
CA SER A 51 -15.76 -1.15 -5.76
C SER A 51 -14.86 -0.61 -4.64
N ALA A 52 -15.32 -0.59 -3.39
CA ALA A 52 -14.54 -0.04 -2.26
C ALA A 52 -13.66 -1.08 -1.57
N PHE A 53 -14.03 -2.37 -1.64
CA PHE A 53 -13.37 -3.46 -0.93
C PHE A 53 -11.86 -3.62 -1.21
N PRO A 54 -11.36 -3.65 -2.47
CA PRO A 54 -9.92 -3.72 -2.73
C PRO A 54 -9.13 -2.57 -2.12
N HIS A 55 -9.70 -1.36 -2.11
CA HIS A 55 -9.02 -0.19 -1.55
C HIS A 55 -8.78 -0.31 -0.05
N TYR A 56 -9.69 -0.94 0.70
CA TYR A 56 -9.48 -1.26 2.12
C TYR A 56 -8.30 -2.20 2.33
N ILE A 57 -8.20 -3.26 1.53
CA ILE A 57 -7.07 -4.19 1.59
C ILE A 57 -5.78 -3.43 1.30
N PHE A 58 -5.77 -2.57 0.28
CA PHE A 58 -4.59 -1.79 -0.07
C PHE A 58 -4.15 -0.82 1.03
N ILE A 59 -5.10 -0.15 1.69
CA ILE A 59 -4.81 0.74 2.83
C ILE A 59 -4.10 -0.03 3.96
N VAL A 60 -4.58 -1.24 4.31
CA VAL A 60 -3.96 -2.08 5.34
C VAL A 60 -2.53 -2.47 4.94
N PHE A 61 -2.32 -2.93 3.71
CA PHE A 61 -0.99 -3.30 3.22
C PHE A 61 -0.02 -2.11 3.21
N TYR A 62 -0.46 -0.93 2.75
CA TYR A 62 0.38 0.26 2.79
C TYR A 62 0.72 0.71 4.20
N SER A 63 -0.23 0.60 5.13
CA SER A 63 0.01 0.90 6.55
C SER A 63 1.12 0.01 7.12
N LEU A 64 1.12 -1.28 6.79
CA LEU A 64 2.18 -2.22 7.17
C LEU A 64 3.53 -1.84 6.55
N ILE A 65 3.56 -1.50 5.26
CA ILE A 65 4.80 -1.08 4.57
C ILE A 65 5.38 0.18 5.22
N ILE A 66 4.54 1.20 5.50
CA ILE A 66 4.94 2.43 6.18
C ILE A 66 5.54 2.12 7.56
N PHE A 67 4.89 1.23 8.31
CA PHE A 67 5.35 0.80 9.62
C PHE A 67 6.74 0.13 9.54
N TYR A 68 6.95 -0.79 8.59
CA TYR A 68 8.25 -1.43 8.39
C TYR A 68 9.35 -0.44 7.99
N ILE A 69 9.06 0.47 7.07
CA ILE A 69 10.02 1.52 6.67
C ILE A 69 10.40 2.37 7.88
N TRP A 70 9.42 2.76 8.70
CA TRP A 70 9.66 3.53 9.91
C TRP A 70 10.55 2.78 10.92
N ARG A 71 10.30 1.49 11.15
CA ARG A 71 11.12 0.64 12.02
C ARG A 71 12.57 0.52 11.55
N ILE A 72 12.80 0.41 10.24
CA ILE A 72 14.15 0.38 9.66
C ILE A 72 14.84 1.73 9.83
N LEU A 73 14.14 2.84 9.57
CA LEU A 73 14.67 4.20 9.75
C LEU A 73 15.02 4.53 11.20
N MET A 74 14.28 3.97 12.17
CA MET A 74 14.58 4.08 13.61
C MET A 74 15.73 3.19 14.09
N GLY A 75 16.33 2.39 13.20
CA GLY A 75 17.40 1.45 13.57
C GLY A 75 16.91 0.26 14.40
N ALA A 76 15.60 0.03 14.47
CA ALA A 76 15.01 -1.09 15.20
C ALA A 76 15.04 -2.41 14.42
N ILE A 77 15.45 -2.36 13.14
CA ILE A 77 15.64 -3.48 12.23
C ILE A 77 16.98 -3.27 11.52
N ASP A 78 17.71 -4.36 11.25
CA ASP A 78 19.03 -4.28 10.61
C ASP A 78 18.96 -3.56 9.25
N SER A 79 19.75 -2.48 9.15
CA SER A 79 19.93 -1.67 7.94
C SER A 79 20.41 -2.46 6.72
N GLN A 80 20.95 -3.68 6.89
CA GLN A 80 21.34 -4.53 5.77
C GLN A 80 20.16 -4.94 4.87
N ASN A 81 18.94 -4.94 5.42
CA ASN A 81 17.72 -5.32 4.70
C ASN A 81 16.91 -4.11 4.20
N TRP A 82 17.55 -2.95 4.01
CA TRP A 82 16.90 -1.71 3.55
C TRP A 82 16.20 -1.83 2.18
N TRP A 83 16.63 -2.77 1.34
CA TRP A 83 16.06 -3.03 0.01
C TRP A 83 14.73 -3.79 0.08
N MET A 84 14.45 -4.48 1.19
CA MET A 84 13.27 -5.33 1.33
C MET A 84 11.96 -4.55 1.19
N PRO A 85 11.74 -3.38 1.83
CA PRO A 85 10.55 -2.56 1.60
C PRO A 85 10.37 -2.13 0.14
N VAL A 86 11.47 -1.88 -0.59
CA VAL A 86 11.42 -1.50 -2.01
C VAL A 86 10.85 -2.66 -2.83
N ILE A 87 11.39 -3.87 -2.63
CA ILE A 87 10.90 -5.06 -3.33
C ILE A 87 9.44 -5.35 -2.97
N VAL A 88 9.07 -5.24 -1.69
CA VAL A 88 7.69 -5.44 -1.24
C VAL A 88 6.74 -4.49 -1.95
N VAL A 89 7.07 -3.20 -2.06
CA VAL A 89 6.24 -2.22 -2.79
C VAL A 89 6.10 -2.60 -4.27
N VAL A 90 7.21 -2.94 -4.95
CA VAL A 90 7.19 -3.30 -6.37
C VAL A 90 6.35 -4.56 -6.63
N VAL A 91 6.53 -5.60 -5.82
CA VAL A 91 5.77 -6.84 -5.93
C VAL A 91 4.30 -6.59 -5.61
N PHE A 92 4.01 -5.81 -4.57
CA PHE A 92 2.64 -5.48 -4.19
C PHE A 92 1.91 -4.71 -5.29
N GLU A 93 2.50 -3.64 -5.83
CA GLU A 93 1.92 -2.89 -6.96
C GLU A 93 1.68 -3.79 -8.17
N SER A 94 2.62 -4.68 -8.48
CA SER A 94 2.49 -5.63 -9.59
C SER A 94 1.36 -6.65 -9.32
N THR A 95 1.19 -7.08 -8.08
CA THR A 95 0.16 -8.03 -7.67
C THR A 95 -1.25 -7.43 -7.71
N LYS A 96 -1.38 -6.10 -7.59
CA LYS A 96 -2.69 -5.44 -7.69
C LYS A 96 -3.40 -5.72 -9.01
N PHE A 97 -2.68 -5.84 -10.13
CA PHE A 97 -3.29 -6.22 -11.40
C PHE A 97 -4.01 -7.56 -11.31
N PHE A 98 -3.43 -8.53 -10.59
CA PHE A 98 -4.08 -9.82 -10.35
C PHE A 98 -5.26 -9.70 -9.40
N ILE A 99 -5.16 -8.86 -8.36
CA ILE A 99 -6.27 -8.61 -7.45
C ILE A 99 -7.43 -7.98 -8.22
N TYR A 100 -7.22 -6.88 -8.94
CA TYR A 100 -8.26 -6.27 -9.77
C TYR A 100 -8.79 -7.22 -10.86
N GLY A 101 -7.94 -8.02 -11.50
CA GLY A 101 -8.36 -9.01 -12.49
C GLY A 101 -9.23 -10.11 -11.89
N PHE A 102 -8.84 -10.68 -10.75
CA PHE A 102 -9.66 -11.65 -10.01
C PHE A 102 -10.98 -11.02 -9.54
N LEU A 103 -10.92 -9.77 -9.06
CA LEU A 103 -12.09 -9.04 -8.60
C LEU A 103 -13.09 -8.76 -9.73
N MET A 104 -12.63 -8.33 -10.92
CA MET A 104 -13.47 -8.19 -12.11
C MET A 104 -14.01 -9.53 -12.61
N TRP A 105 -13.27 -10.63 -12.45
CA TRP A 105 -13.75 -11.97 -12.82
C TRP A 105 -14.90 -12.43 -11.93
N VAL A 106 -14.83 -12.15 -10.62
CA VAL A 106 -15.88 -12.52 -9.65
C VAL A 106 -17.11 -11.60 -9.76
N ASN A 107 -16.93 -10.31 -10.03
CA ASN A 107 -18.03 -9.39 -10.27
C ASN A 107 -17.68 -8.30 -11.31
N PRO A 108 -17.96 -8.54 -12.61
CA PRO A 108 -17.53 -7.64 -13.70
C PRO A 108 -18.32 -6.32 -13.77
N PHE A 109 -19.45 -6.19 -13.06
CA PHE A 109 -20.35 -5.04 -13.18
C PHE A 109 -20.49 -4.18 -11.91
N GLY A 110 -19.81 -4.54 -10.81
CA GLY A 110 -19.86 -3.81 -9.54
C GLY A 110 -20.66 -4.53 -8.46
#